data_AF-H6MYN6-F1
#
_entry.id   AF-H6MYN6-F1
#
_cell.length_a   1.000
_cell.length_b   1.000
_cell.length_c   1.000
_cell.angle_alpha   90.00
_cell.angle_beta   90.00
_cell.angle_gamma   90.00
#
_symmetry.space_group_name_H-M   'P 1'
#
loop_
_entity.id
_entity.type
_entity.pdbx_description
1 polymer ?
#
loop_
_entity_poly.entity_id
_entity_poly.type
_entity_poly.pdbx_seq_one_letter_code
_entity_poly.pdbx_strand_id
1 'polypeptide(L)'
;MTSTLTSTLDGALDIADITVAERQLRISETDALTALRRVIGESADKFRARLRYGPGATCEQLARLLDKALIGAEDNGLGADALIVVAGSAHAAEEIVRVRRKAHGVADFISSPTSDVTIVLRPRGLVDAAPGADAVTGGGHGSVDADPIPSVEPELTAEAESAAALQIREALYDVVDPDLGVNDVDLGFIRRIHIADDGSATIVMTLTSAACPLTGVMEGQMRTVLADLGIEFVVEWEWLPTWRPADITEDGRDQLRAIGFTAF
;
A
#
# COMPACT_ATOMS: atom_id res chain seq x y z
N MET A 1 -27.13 -33.42 -19.82
CA MET A 1 -25.90 -32.80 -19.28
C MET A 1 -26.36 -31.84 -18.20
N THR A 2 -26.47 -32.40 -17.00
CA THR A 2 -27.30 -31.86 -15.90
C THR A 2 -26.37 -31.18 -14.92
N SER A 3 -26.47 -29.85 -14.84
CA SER A 3 -25.75 -29.04 -13.86
C SER A 3 -26.60 -29.03 -12.58
N THR A 4 -26.10 -29.66 -11.51
CA THR A 4 -26.81 -29.72 -10.23
C THR A 4 -26.29 -28.60 -9.35
N LEU A 5 -27.07 -27.52 -9.26
CA LEU A 5 -27.01 -26.56 -8.17
C LEU A 5 -27.72 -27.19 -6.97
N THR A 6 -26.99 -27.52 -5.91
CA THR A 6 -27.60 -27.92 -4.64
C THR A 6 -27.42 -26.77 -3.65
N SER A 7 -28.45 -25.94 -3.55
CA SER A 7 -28.70 -25.07 -2.40
C SER A 7 -29.51 -25.89 -1.38
N THR A 8 -29.00 -26.02 -0.16
CA THR A 8 -29.77 -26.47 1.00
C THR A 8 -29.60 -25.43 2.09
N LEU A 9 -30.68 -24.69 2.34
CA LEU A 9 -30.86 -23.86 3.53
C LEU A 9 -31.53 -24.73 4.60
N ASP A 10 -30.83 -24.99 5.70
CA ASP A 10 -31.44 -25.45 6.96
C ASP A 10 -30.99 -24.54 8.11
N GLY A 11 -31.93 -24.23 8.99
CA GLY A 11 -31.88 -23.11 9.93
C GLY A 11 -30.98 -23.34 11.14
N ALA A 12 -29.71 -22.97 10.98
CA ALA A 12 -28.89 -22.31 11.99
C ALA A 12 -28.15 -21.20 11.24
N LEU A 13 -27.89 -20.04 11.86
CA LEU A 13 -26.95 -19.09 11.29
C LEU A 13 -25.53 -19.67 11.46
N ASP A 14 -25.24 -20.75 10.74
CA ASP A 14 -23.92 -21.33 10.56
C ASP A 14 -23.14 -20.38 9.64
N ILE A 15 -22.52 -19.37 10.24
CA ILE A 15 -21.64 -18.47 9.51
C ILE A 15 -20.38 -19.27 9.15
N ALA A 16 -20.43 -19.92 8.00
CA ALA A 16 -19.48 -20.94 7.56
C ALA A 16 -18.06 -20.38 7.35
N ASP A 17 -17.07 -21.25 7.57
CA ASP A 17 -15.66 -20.96 7.28
C ASP A 17 -15.47 -20.59 5.81
N ILE A 18 -14.93 -19.41 5.56
CA ILE A 18 -14.60 -18.92 4.22
C ILE A 18 -13.22 -19.48 3.87
N THR A 19 -13.19 -20.43 2.93
CA THR A 19 -11.94 -21.01 2.43
C THR A 19 -11.56 -20.37 1.10
N VAL A 20 -10.34 -19.84 1.03
CA VAL A 20 -9.80 -19.26 -0.21
C VAL A 20 -8.51 -19.96 -0.57
N ALA A 21 -8.43 -20.45 -1.81
CA ALA A 21 -7.28 -21.15 -2.33
C ALA A 21 -6.84 -20.53 -3.66
N GLU A 22 -5.53 -20.43 -3.85
CA GLU A 22 -4.93 -19.94 -5.09
C GLU A 22 -3.73 -20.80 -5.44
N ARG A 23 -3.57 -21.05 -6.74
CA ARG A 23 -2.62 -22.02 -7.26
C ARG A 23 -1.42 -21.32 -7.87
N GLN A 24 -0.25 -21.97 -7.79
CA GLN A 24 1.00 -21.49 -8.38
C GLN A 24 1.37 -20.04 -8.00
N LEU A 25 1.15 -19.63 -6.74
CA LEU A 25 1.71 -18.37 -6.24
C LEU A 25 3.23 -18.44 -6.35
N ARG A 26 3.88 -17.39 -6.86
CA ARG A 26 5.35 -17.30 -6.99
C ARG A 26 6.02 -16.99 -5.66
N ILE A 27 5.82 -17.89 -4.70
CA ILE A 27 6.37 -17.89 -3.36
C ILE A 27 6.81 -19.33 -3.04
N SER A 28 7.88 -19.48 -2.25
CA SER A 28 8.28 -20.81 -1.77
C SER A 28 7.34 -21.31 -0.67
N GLU A 29 7.21 -22.62 -0.52
CA GLU A 29 6.36 -23.23 0.51
C GLU A 29 6.79 -22.77 1.91
N THR A 30 8.10 -22.75 2.15
CA THR A 30 8.69 -22.34 3.44
C THR A 30 8.36 -20.89 3.78
N ASP A 31 8.45 -19.98 2.80
CA ASP A 31 8.15 -18.56 3.02
C ASP A 31 6.65 -18.35 3.25
N ALA A 32 5.81 -19.03 2.47
CA ALA A 32 4.36 -18.99 2.64
C ALA A 32 3.94 -19.50 4.03
N LEU A 33 4.44 -20.66 4.45
CA LEU A 33 4.16 -21.22 5.79
C LEU A 33 4.70 -20.32 6.91
N THR A 34 5.87 -19.71 6.73
CA THR A 34 6.45 -18.80 7.73
C THR A 34 5.60 -17.55 7.88
N ALA A 35 5.11 -16.99 6.78
CA ALA A 35 4.19 -15.86 6.80
C ALA A 35 2.86 -16.23 7.45
N LEU A 36 2.26 -17.36 7.08
CA LEU A 36 0.99 -17.85 7.62
C LEU A 36 1.09 -18.19 9.13
N ARG A 37 2.19 -18.76 9.61
CA ARG A 37 2.34 -19.06 11.04
C ARG A 37 2.38 -17.83 11.94
N ARG A 38 2.84 -16.69 11.43
CA ARG A 38 2.98 -15.45 12.23
C ARG A 38 1.66 -14.76 12.52
N VAL A 39 0.58 -15.16 11.84
CA VAL A 39 -0.64 -14.35 11.72
C VAL A 39 -1.92 -15.18 11.94
N ILE A 40 -1.80 -16.51 12.07
CA ILE A 40 -2.91 -17.37 12.49
C ILE A 40 -3.42 -16.87 13.85
N GLY A 41 -4.74 -16.72 13.96
CA GLY A 41 -5.42 -16.18 15.14
C GLY A 41 -5.59 -14.66 15.13
N GLU A 42 -5.05 -13.94 14.15
CA GLU A 42 -5.31 -12.51 13.99
C GLU A 42 -6.53 -12.25 13.10
N SER A 43 -7.13 -11.07 13.27
CA SER A 43 -8.16 -10.56 12.37
C SER A 43 -7.60 -10.39 10.95
N ALA A 44 -8.43 -10.62 9.94
CA ALA A 44 -8.04 -10.53 8.54
C ALA A 44 -7.42 -9.17 8.17
N ASP A 45 -7.90 -8.07 8.74
CA ASP A 45 -7.31 -6.73 8.54
C ASP A 45 -5.86 -6.61 9.06
N LYS A 46 -5.61 -7.04 10.30
CA LYS A 46 -4.24 -7.10 10.86
C LYS A 46 -3.33 -8.03 10.06
N PHE A 47 -3.85 -9.17 9.60
CA PHE A 47 -3.10 -10.09 8.77
C PHE A 47 -2.69 -9.44 7.44
N ARG A 48 -3.64 -8.77 6.77
CA ARG A 48 -3.41 -8.00 5.54
C ARG A 48 -2.30 -6.97 5.74
N ALA A 49 -2.39 -6.17 6.81
CA ALA A 49 -1.40 -5.15 7.12
C ALA A 49 0.01 -5.74 7.34
N ARG A 50 0.13 -6.88 8.03
CA ARG A 50 1.42 -7.54 8.22
C ARG A 50 1.99 -8.16 6.95
N LEU A 51 1.16 -8.70 6.06
CA LEU A 51 1.64 -9.25 4.80
C LEU A 51 2.15 -8.15 3.86
N ARG A 52 1.58 -6.96 3.93
CA ARG A 52 1.94 -5.80 3.09
C ARG A 52 3.07 -4.95 3.66
N TYR A 53 3.10 -4.78 4.99
CA TYR A 53 4.00 -3.83 5.66
C TYR A 53 4.87 -4.47 6.75
N GLY A 54 4.78 -5.79 6.95
CA GLY A 54 5.48 -6.49 8.01
C GLY A 54 6.99 -6.67 7.73
N PRO A 55 7.79 -6.82 8.80
CA PRO A 55 9.22 -7.07 8.68
C PRO A 55 9.50 -8.50 8.17
N GLY A 56 10.26 -8.61 7.09
CA GLY A 56 10.65 -9.88 6.45
C GLY A 56 10.48 -9.84 4.93
N ALA A 57 10.35 -11.01 4.30
CA ALA A 57 9.90 -11.08 2.91
C ALA A 57 8.42 -10.67 2.87
N THR A 58 8.14 -9.42 2.50
CA THR A 58 6.79 -8.94 2.23
C THR A 58 6.13 -9.87 1.22
N CYS A 59 5.03 -10.50 1.62
CA CYS A 59 4.36 -11.52 0.82
C CYS A 59 3.15 -10.91 0.15
N GLU A 60 3.39 -10.01 -0.81
CA GLU A 60 2.34 -9.29 -1.54
C GLU A 60 1.32 -10.26 -2.17
N GLN A 61 1.78 -11.41 -2.65
CA GLN A 61 0.91 -12.42 -3.26
C GLN A 61 -0.11 -13.02 -2.26
N LEU A 62 0.30 -13.23 -1.01
CA LEU A 62 -0.59 -13.65 0.08
C LEU A 62 -1.55 -12.52 0.45
N ALA A 63 -1.11 -11.26 0.43
CA ALA A 63 -1.98 -10.11 0.70
C ALA A 63 -3.06 -9.98 -0.38
N ARG A 64 -2.70 -10.11 -1.65
CA ARG A 64 -3.65 -10.11 -2.77
C ARG A 64 -4.65 -11.27 -2.69
N LEU A 65 -4.19 -12.45 -2.27
CA LEU A 65 -5.07 -13.59 -2.02
C LEU A 65 -6.10 -13.29 -0.93
N LEU A 66 -5.67 -12.65 0.15
CA LEU A 66 -6.54 -12.22 1.24
C LEU A 66 -7.49 -11.11 0.81
N ASP A 67 -7.06 -10.14 0.00
CA ASP A 67 -7.91 -9.08 -0.53
C ASP A 67 -9.05 -9.66 -1.39
N LYS A 68 -8.76 -10.67 -2.22
CA LYS A 68 -9.77 -11.42 -2.98
C LYS A 68 -10.77 -12.13 -2.06
N ALA A 69 -10.29 -12.68 -0.94
CA ALA A 69 -11.14 -13.31 0.07
C ALA A 69 -12.06 -12.30 0.77
N LEU A 70 -11.53 -11.12 1.11
CA LEU A 70 -12.26 -10.06 1.78
C LEU A 70 -13.35 -9.45 0.90
N ILE A 71 -13.05 -9.17 -0.38
CA ILE A 71 -14.05 -8.68 -1.33
C ILE A 71 -15.21 -9.68 -1.44
N GLY A 72 -14.91 -10.98 -1.57
CA GLY A 72 -15.94 -12.02 -1.60
C GLY A 72 -16.72 -12.14 -0.29
N ALA A 73 -16.12 -11.81 0.86
CA ALA A 73 -16.81 -11.81 2.15
C ALA A 73 -17.69 -10.57 2.35
N GLU A 74 -17.25 -9.41 1.87
CA GLU A 74 -18.00 -8.15 1.86
C GLU A 74 -19.27 -8.27 1.01
N ASP A 75 -19.20 -8.95 -0.14
CA ASP A 75 -20.38 -9.29 -0.96
C ASP A 75 -21.43 -10.12 -0.18
N ASN A 76 -20.99 -10.82 0.88
CA ASN A 76 -21.84 -11.61 1.78
C ASN A 76 -22.15 -10.89 3.11
N GLY A 77 -21.82 -9.60 3.23
CA GLY A 77 -22.10 -8.77 4.40
C GLY A 77 -21.17 -8.99 5.59
N LEU A 78 -20.01 -9.62 5.39
CA LEU A 78 -18.99 -9.84 6.42
C LEU A 78 -17.82 -8.89 6.22
N GLY A 79 -17.64 -7.95 7.16
CA GLY A 79 -16.52 -7.00 7.15
C GLY A 79 -15.18 -7.65 7.49
N ALA A 80 -14.08 -7.03 7.07
CA ALA A 80 -12.71 -7.52 7.30
C ALA A 80 -12.33 -7.58 8.80
N ASP A 81 -12.95 -6.76 9.63
CA ASP A 81 -12.79 -6.74 11.10
C ASP A 81 -13.52 -7.91 11.78
N ALA A 82 -14.56 -8.41 11.12
CA ALA A 82 -15.37 -9.53 11.55
C ALA A 82 -14.79 -10.89 11.15
N LEU A 83 -13.62 -10.98 10.50
CA LEU A 83 -13.02 -12.25 10.09
C LEU A 83 -11.67 -12.51 10.79
N ILE A 84 -11.43 -13.76 11.17
CA ILE A 84 -10.18 -14.24 11.79
C ILE A 84 -9.57 -15.32 10.91
N VAL A 85 -8.25 -15.29 10.76
CA VAL A 85 -7.50 -16.35 10.08
C VAL A 85 -7.36 -17.55 11.02
N VAL A 86 -8.07 -18.64 10.76
CA VAL A 86 -8.06 -19.84 11.62
C VAL A 86 -6.99 -20.83 11.18
N ALA A 87 -6.80 -20.96 9.87
CA ALA A 87 -5.81 -21.86 9.31
C ALA A 87 -5.22 -21.31 8.02
N GLY A 88 -3.97 -21.69 7.76
CA GLY A 88 -3.29 -21.44 6.50
C GLY A 88 -2.42 -22.64 6.15
N SER A 89 -2.56 -23.16 4.94
CA SER A 89 -1.68 -24.20 4.40
C SER A 89 -1.03 -23.71 3.10
N ALA A 90 0.18 -24.20 2.85
CA ALA A 90 0.88 -24.02 1.60
C ALA A 90 1.56 -25.33 1.22
N HIS A 91 1.56 -25.65 -0.07
CA HIS A 91 2.21 -26.83 -0.63
C HIS A 91 3.04 -26.41 -1.84
N ALA A 92 4.27 -26.91 -1.97
CA ALA A 92 5.07 -26.67 -3.16
C ALA A 92 4.32 -27.09 -4.45
N ALA A 93 4.31 -26.19 -5.41
CA ALA A 93 3.71 -26.38 -6.73
C ALA A 93 4.81 -26.44 -7.81
N GLU A 94 4.40 -26.57 -9.07
CA GLU A 94 5.33 -26.67 -10.19
C GLU A 94 6.22 -25.42 -10.30
N GLU A 95 7.54 -25.62 -10.26
CA GLU A 95 8.49 -24.52 -10.41
C GLU A 95 8.43 -23.91 -11.81
N ILE A 96 8.44 -22.58 -11.88
CA ILE A 96 8.53 -21.89 -13.16
C ILE A 96 9.98 -21.90 -13.60
N VAL A 97 10.30 -22.70 -14.62
CA VAL A 97 11.64 -22.78 -15.21
C VAL A 97 11.71 -21.91 -16.47
N ARG A 98 12.65 -20.97 -16.48
CA ARG A 98 12.93 -20.10 -17.63
C ARG A 98 14.39 -20.20 -18.05
N VAL A 99 14.63 -20.12 -19.36
CA VAL A 99 16.00 -20.09 -19.90
C VAL A 99 16.51 -18.67 -19.88
N ARG A 100 17.65 -18.45 -19.21
CA ARG A 100 18.46 -17.23 -19.36
C ARG A 100 19.56 -17.49 -20.37
N ARG A 101 19.51 -16.76 -21.48
CA ARG A 101 20.63 -16.72 -22.43
C ARG A 101 21.76 -15.88 -21.84
N LYS A 102 22.99 -16.37 -21.95
CA LYS A 102 24.22 -15.67 -21.61
C LYS A 102 25.03 -15.38 -22.88
N ALA A 103 26.10 -14.61 -22.70
CA ALA A 103 27.10 -14.39 -23.75
C ALA A 103 27.72 -15.72 -24.22
N HIS A 104 28.31 -15.69 -25.42
CA HIS A 104 29.06 -16.81 -26.02
C HIS A 104 28.25 -18.09 -26.26
N GLY A 105 26.94 -17.99 -26.50
CA GLY A 105 26.09 -19.14 -26.82
C GLY A 105 25.79 -20.05 -25.62
N VAL A 106 26.09 -19.59 -24.40
CA VAL A 106 25.80 -20.30 -23.16
C VAL A 106 24.36 -19.99 -22.73
N ALA A 107 23.66 -20.99 -22.21
CA ALA A 107 22.34 -20.83 -21.61
C ALA A 107 22.29 -21.55 -20.27
N ASP A 108 21.53 -20.98 -19.33
CA ASP A 108 21.28 -21.55 -18.01
C ASP A 108 19.80 -21.42 -17.65
N PHE A 109 19.35 -22.34 -16.79
CA PHE A 109 17.96 -22.39 -16.33
C PHE A 109 17.84 -21.63 -15.02
N ILE A 110 16.79 -20.83 -14.92
CA ILE A 110 16.38 -20.17 -13.68
C ILE A 110 15.06 -20.80 -13.28
N SER A 111 15.01 -21.44 -12.12
CA SER A 111 13.75 -21.85 -11.50
C SER A 111 13.25 -20.75 -10.56
N SER A 112 11.93 -20.61 -10.48
CA SER A 112 11.26 -19.80 -9.49
C SER A 112 10.29 -20.72 -8.75
N PRO A 113 10.46 -20.93 -7.43
CA PRO A 113 9.58 -21.81 -6.68
C PRO A 113 8.16 -21.22 -6.67
N THR A 114 7.17 -22.09 -6.78
CA THR A 114 5.77 -21.71 -6.64
C THR A 114 5.10 -22.58 -5.59
N SER A 115 3.97 -22.12 -5.04
CA SER A 115 3.19 -22.85 -4.05
C SER A 115 1.69 -22.70 -4.30
N ASP A 116 0.95 -23.77 -4.02
CA ASP A 116 -0.51 -23.74 -3.88
C ASP A 116 -0.82 -23.36 -2.42
N VAL A 117 -1.56 -22.28 -2.22
CA VAL A 117 -1.83 -21.72 -0.88
C VAL A 117 -3.32 -21.72 -0.60
N THR A 118 -3.70 -22.13 0.61
CA THR A 118 -5.09 -22.09 1.11
C THR A 118 -5.15 -21.35 2.44
N ILE A 119 -6.12 -20.45 2.59
CA ILE A 119 -6.38 -19.67 3.80
C ILE A 119 -7.84 -19.89 4.21
N VAL A 120 -8.05 -20.14 5.50
CA VAL A 120 -9.38 -20.32 6.09
C VAL A 120 -9.68 -19.16 7.03
N LEU A 121 -10.73 -18.41 6.72
CA LEU A 121 -11.23 -17.29 7.50
C LEU A 121 -12.53 -17.67 8.21
N ARG A 122 -12.67 -17.29 9.48
CA ARG A 122 -13.87 -17.52 10.27
C ARG A 122 -14.41 -16.21 10.83
N PRO A 123 -15.73 -16.00 10.81
CA PRO A 123 -16.37 -14.88 11.47
C PRO A 123 -16.12 -14.82 12.99
N ARG A 124 -15.81 -13.62 13.48
CA ARG A 124 -15.57 -13.27 14.88
C ARG A 124 -16.90 -13.17 15.62
N GLY A 125 -17.43 -14.33 15.96
CA GLY A 125 -18.70 -14.54 16.65
C GLY A 125 -18.96 -16.03 16.90
N LEU A 126 -18.29 -16.91 16.14
CA LEU A 126 -18.22 -18.35 16.34
C LEU A 126 -16.87 -18.73 16.97
N VAL A 127 -16.62 -18.29 18.21
CA VAL A 127 -15.43 -18.73 18.97
C VAL A 127 -15.91 -19.67 20.07
N ASP A 128 -15.78 -20.97 19.84
CA ASP A 128 -15.75 -21.92 20.94
C ASP A 128 -14.60 -21.54 21.87
N ALA A 129 -14.96 -21.33 23.13
CA ALA A 129 -14.03 -21.01 24.19
C ALA A 129 -12.93 -22.08 24.31
N ALA A 130 -11.68 -21.66 24.22
CA ALA A 130 -10.59 -22.32 24.93
C ALA A 130 -9.57 -21.26 25.41
N PRO A 131 -8.98 -21.44 26.59
CA PRO A 131 -8.64 -20.34 27.48
C PRO A 131 -7.17 -19.93 27.41
N GLY A 132 -6.91 -18.66 27.71
CA GLY A 132 -5.61 -18.22 28.23
C GLY A 132 -5.02 -17.02 27.52
N ALA A 133 -5.41 -15.82 27.95
CA ALA A 133 -4.49 -14.71 28.16
C ALA A 133 -5.21 -13.67 28.99
N ASP A 134 -4.68 -13.45 30.19
CA ASP A 134 -5.28 -12.71 31.27
C ASP A 134 -5.67 -11.27 30.92
N ALA A 135 -6.80 -10.89 31.53
CA ALA A 135 -7.21 -9.53 31.71
C ALA A 135 -6.17 -8.73 32.52
N VAL A 136 -5.77 -7.59 31.98
CA VAL A 136 -5.48 -6.41 32.80
C VAL A 136 -6.57 -5.40 32.51
N THR A 137 -7.43 -5.23 33.51
CA THR A 137 -8.51 -4.24 33.56
C THR A 137 -8.07 -3.06 34.41
N GLY A 138 -8.51 -1.85 34.02
CA GLY A 138 -8.73 -0.70 34.90
C GLY A 138 -7.77 0.45 34.62
N GLY A 139 -8.21 1.69 34.42
CA GLY A 139 -9.53 2.33 34.46
C GLY A 139 -9.42 3.60 33.59
N GLY A 140 -10.43 4.41 33.33
CA GLY A 140 -11.55 4.83 34.16
C GLY A 140 -11.91 6.21 33.62
N HIS A 141 -13.21 6.41 33.45
CA HIS A 141 -13.86 7.52 32.77
C HIS A 141 -13.68 8.83 33.55
N GLY A 142 -13.14 9.87 32.91
CA GLY A 142 -13.17 11.26 33.39
C GLY A 142 -13.86 12.12 32.33
N SER A 143 -15.13 12.43 32.56
CA SER A 143 -15.92 13.36 31.77
C SER A 143 -15.32 14.77 31.87
N VAL A 144 -14.87 15.29 30.75
CA VAL A 144 -14.79 16.74 30.52
C VAL A 144 -15.59 17.02 29.27
N ASP A 145 -16.74 17.68 29.47
CA ASP A 145 -17.43 18.40 28.42
C ASP A 145 -16.41 19.36 27.78
N ALA A 146 -16.02 19.06 26.55
CA ALA A 146 -15.25 19.95 25.71
C ALA A 146 -16.06 20.12 24.43
N ASP A 147 -16.51 21.36 24.23
CA ASP A 147 -17.19 21.90 23.05
C ASP A 147 -16.65 21.34 21.72
N PRO A 148 -17.49 21.33 20.66
CA PRO A 148 -17.15 20.70 19.39
C PRO A 148 -15.90 21.36 18.82
N ILE A 149 -14.81 20.59 18.73
CA ILE A 149 -13.65 20.98 17.94
C ILE A 149 -14.11 20.96 16.48
N PRO A 150 -14.13 22.11 15.77
CA PRO A 150 -14.59 22.14 14.40
C PRO A 150 -13.70 21.27 13.54
N SER A 151 -14.32 20.51 12.65
CA SER A 151 -13.69 19.85 11.51
C SER A 151 -12.92 20.89 10.71
N VAL A 152 -11.63 21.02 10.99
CA VAL A 152 -10.70 21.69 10.07
C VAL A 152 -10.40 20.69 8.97
N GLU A 153 -11.26 20.72 7.96
CA GLU A 153 -10.88 20.45 6.58
C GLU A 153 -9.58 21.22 6.31
N PRO A 154 -8.54 20.61 5.69
CA PRO A 154 -7.49 21.44 5.13
C PRO A 154 -8.12 22.17 3.95
N GLU A 155 -8.59 23.39 4.19
CA GLU A 155 -8.65 24.39 3.13
C GLU A 155 -7.26 24.39 2.49
N LEU A 156 -7.18 23.95 1.23
CA LEU A 156 -6.16 24.46 0.34
C LEU A 156 -6.39 25.96 0.27
N THR A 157 -5.82 26.71 1.22
CA THR A 157 -5.58 28.13 1.05
C THR A 157 -4.59 28.25 -0.08
N ALA A 158 -5.14 28.40 -1.28
CA ALA A 158 -4.51 29.11 -2.38
C ALA A 158 -4.27 30.55 -1.92
N GLU A 159 -3.26 30.75 -1.06
CA GLU A 159 -2.56 32.03 -1.03
C GLU A 159 -2.08 32.24 -2.46
N ALA A 160 -2.47 33.36 -3.08
CA ALA A 160 -2.20 33.65 -4.48
C ALA A 160 -0.70 33.48 -4.76
N GLU A 161 -0.35 32.34 -5.35
CA GLU A 161 1.03 32.04 -5.73
C GLU A 161 1.49 33.14 -6.69
N SER A 162 2.69 33.67 -6.46
CA SER A 162 3.23 34.69 -7.33
C SER A 162 3.36 34.14 -8.75
N ALA A 163 3.23 34.99 -9.77
CA ALA A 163 3.34 34.55 -11.17
C ALA A 163 4.65 33.79 -11.45
N ALA A 164 5.73 34.18 -10.75
CA ALA A 164 7.01 33.48 -10.82
C ALA A 164 6.98 32.12 -10.11
N ALA A 165 6.25 31.96 -8.99
CA ALA A 165 6.10 30.67 -8.32
C ALA A 165 5.28 29.69 -9.17
N LEU A 166 4.25 30.19 -9.86
CA LEU A 166 3.49 29.39 -10.83
C LEU A 166 4.38 28.94 -12.00
N GLN A 167 5.25 29.81 -12.51
CA GLN A 167 6.16 29.49 -13.60
C GLN A 167 7.21 28.45 -13.20
N ILE A 168 7.70 28.50 -11.95
CA ILE A 168 8.55 27.45 -11.38
C ILE A 168 7.77 26.14 -11.26
N ARG A 169 6.53 26.19 -10.75
CA ARG A 169 5.69 24.99 -10.58
C ARG A 169 5.38 24.33 -11.91
N GLU A 170 5.11 25.12 -12.95
CA GLU A 170 4.92 24.64 -14.32
C GLU A 170 6.17 23.94 -14.87
N ALA A 171 7.36 24.51 -14.63
CA ALA A 171 8.60 23.86 -15.06
C ALA A 171 8.83 22.53 -14.32
N LEU A 172 8.52 22.48 -13.01
CA LEU A 172 8.71 21.27 -12.20
C LEU A 172 7.87 20.05 -12.66
N TYR A 173 6.88 20.21 -13.54
CA TYR A 173 6.19 19.08 -14.18
C TYR A 173 7.12 18.20 -15.04
N ASP A 174 8.23 18.74 -15.54
CA ASP A 174 9.22 18.00 -16.31
C ASP A 174 10.15 17.13 -15.43
N VAL A 175 10.06 17.29 -14.10
CA VAL A 175 10.81 16.48 -13.13
C VAL A 175 9.99 15.25 -12.81
N VAL A 176 10.51 14.08 -13.22
CA VAL A 176 9.82 12.79 -13.13
C VAL A 176 10.51 11.92 -12.10
N ASP A 177 9.72 11.43 -11.14
CA ASP A 177 10.21 10.49 -10.14
C ASP A 177 10.72 9.21 -10.84
N PRO A 178 11.99 8.83 -10.67
CA PRO A 178 12.60 7.69 -11.36
C PRO A 178 12.09 6.32 -10.89
N ASP A 179 11.41 6.25 -9.74
CA ASP A 179 10.88 5.01 -9.18
C ASP A 179 9.41 4.76 -9.59
N LEU A 180 8.61 5.82 -9.69
CA LEU A 180 7.18 5.78 -10.02
C LEU A 180 6.87 6.20 -11.46
N GLY A 181 7.76 6.95 -12.11
CA GLY A 181 7.57 7.43 -13.49
C GLY A 181 6.48 8.49 -13.65
N VAL A 182 6.13 9.19 -12.57
CA VAL A 182 5.14 10.28 -12.52
C VAL A 182 5.83 11.54 -12.02
N ASN A 183 5.34 12.72 -12.42
CA ASN A 183 5.97 13.98 -12.05
C ASN A 183 5.77 14.35 -10.57
N ASP A 184 6.74 15.06 -10.01
CA ASP A 184 6.78 15.40 -8.58
C ASP A 184 5.63 16.35 -8.16
N VAL A 185 5.11 17.15 -9.10
CA VAL A 185 4.00 18.08 -8.85
C VAL A 185 2.69 17.31 -8.66
N ASP A 186 2.40 16.37 -9.55
CA ASP A 186 1.19 15.54 -9.53
C ASP A 186 1.21 14.51 -8.42
N LEU A 187 2.40 14.02 -8.04
CA LEU A 187 2.58 13.21 -6.85
C LEU A 187 2.36 14.00 -5.56
N GLY A 188 2.27 15.33 -5.61
CA GLY A 188 2.07 16.18 -4.44
C GLY A 188 3.31 16.27 -3.55
N PHE A 189 4.50 16.05 -4.11
CA PHE A 189 5.77 16.21 -3.38
C PHE A 189 6.14 17.68 -3.20
N ILE A 190 5.74 18.54 -4.14
CA ILE A 190 5.90 19.99 -4.03
C ILE A 190 4.81 20.57 -3.12
N ARG A 191 5.18 21.00 -1.92
CA ARG A 191 4.24 21.56 -0.92
C ARG A 191 4.09 23.07 -1.07
N ARG A 192 5.22 23.78 -1.20
CA ARG A 192 5.24 25.24 -1.26
C ARG A 192 6.43 25.72 -2.09
N ILE A 193 6.23 26.78 -2.86
CA ILE A 193 7.31 27.49 -3.54
C ILE A 193 7.32 28.91 -3.01
N HIS A 194 8.41 29.27 -2.33
CA HIS A 194 8.68 30.64 -1.90
C HIS A 194 9.66 31.28 -2.87
N ILE A 195 9.43 32.54 -3.22
CA ILE A 195 10.40 33.34 -3.97
C ILE A 195 10.85 34.46 -3.06
N ALA A 196 12.16 34.56 -2.85
CA ALA A 196 12.76 35.63 -2.10
C ALA A 196 12.90 36.89 -2.98
N ASP A 197 13.05 38.04 -2.32
CA ASP A 197 13.14 39.35 -3.00
C ASP A 197 14.37 39.48 -3.91
N ASP A 198 15.38 38.62 -3.75
CA ASP A 198 16.58 38.54 -4.58
C ASP A 198 16.40 37.66 -5.84
N GLY A 199 15.21 37.07 -6.02
CA GLY A 199 14.88 36.20 -7.15
C GLY A 199 15.24 34.73 -6.94
N SER A 200 15.77 34.34 -5.77
CA SER A 200 16.00 32.94 -5.44
C SER A 200 14.70 32.22 -5.04
N ALA A 201 14.58 30.96 -5.40
CA ALA A 201 13.42 30.13 -5.11
C ALA A 201 13.71 29.11 -4.00
N THR A 202 12.87 29.09 -2.97
CA THR A 202 12.87 28.05 -1.94
C THR A 202 11.73 27.09 -2.22
N ILE A 203 12.06 25.85 -2.57
CA ILE A 203 11.07 24.82 -2.88
C ILE A 203 10.97 23.89 -1.68
N VAL A 204 9.82 23.92 -1.01
CA VAL A 204 9.51 23.02 0.10
C VAL A 204 8.96 21.72 -0.46
N MET A 205 9.71 20.64 -0.26
CA MET A 205 9.36 19.31 -0.74
C MET A 205 9.18 18.33 0.40
N THR A 206 8.28 17.38 0.19
CA THR A 206 8.12 16.20 1.04
C THR A 206 8.45 14.95 0.24
N LEU A 207 9.11 13.99 0.88
CA LEU A 207 9.42 12.70 0.28
C LEU A 207 8.70 11.58 1.01
N THR A 208 8.58 10.44 0.34
CA THR A 208 8.04 9.20 0.94
C THR A 208 9.06 8.48 1.83
N SER A 209 10.35 8.85 1.82
CA SER A 209 11.39 8.26 2.67
C SER A 209 12.59 9.19 2.92
N ALA A 210 13.02 9.31 4.19
CA ALA A 210 14.12 10.17 4.65
C ALA A 210 15.54 9.69 4.29
N ALA A 211 15.68 8.53 3.64
CA ALA A 211 16.97 7.91 3.34
C ALA A 211 17.06 7.40 1.89
N CYS A 212 16.38 8.03 0.94
CA CYS A 212 16.48 7.62 -0.46
C CYS A 212 17.78 8.18 -1.10
N PRO A 213 18.67 7.34 -1.67
CA PRO A 213 19.86 7.81 -2.37
C PRO A 213 19.54 8.58 -3.68
N LEU A 214 18.27 8.69 -4.05
CA LEU A 214 17.81 9.35 -5.26
C LEU A 214 17.50 10.85 -5.11
N THR A 215 17.60 11.43 -3.91
CA THR A 215 17.40 12.88 -3.71
C THR A 215 18.33 13.71 -4.59
N GLY A 216 19.59 13.29 -4.75
CA GLY A 216 20.55 13.97 -5.62
C GLY A 216 20.23 13.85 -7.11
N VAL A 217 19.48 12.82 -7.53
CA VAL A 217 19.03 12.66 -8.92
C VAL A 217 17.86 13.61 -9.20
N MET A 218 16.89 13.66 -8.29
CA MET A 218 15.76 14.61 -8.37
C MET A 218 16.24 16.06 -8.37
N GLU A 219 17.11 16.44 -7.41
CA GLU A 219 17.69 17.79 -7.36
C GLU A 219 18.48 18.13 -8.65
N GLY A 220 19.13 17.13 -9.26
CA GLY A 220 19.82 17.29 -10.54
C GLY A 220 18.88 17.54 -11.72
N GLN A 221 17.74 16.84 -11.75
CA GLN A 221 16.69 17.06 -12.75
C GLN A 221 16.04 18.44 -12.56
N MET A 222 15.67 18.80 -11.33
CA MET A 222 15.15 20.13 -10.99
C MET A 222 16.11 21.23 -11.40
N ARG A 223 17.42 21.06 -11.15
CA ARG A 223 18.44 22.02 -11.56
C ARG A 223 18.54 22.17 -13.06
N THR A 224 18.38 21.08 -13.80
CA THR A 224 18.42 21.13 -15.27
C THR A 224 17.22 21.92 -15.80
N VAL A 225 16.03 21.63 -15.28
CA VAL A 225 14.77 22.26 -15.69
C VAL A 225 14.70 23.73 -15.30
N LEU A 226 15.12 24.07 -14.06
CA LEU A 226 15.10 25.45 -13.57
C LEU A 226 16.26 26.31 -14.11
N ALA A 227 17.34 25.69 -14.58
CA ALA A 227 18.43 26.40 -15.24
C ALA A 227 17.97 27.10 -16.53
N ASP A 228 17.01 26.52 -17.26
CA ASP A 228 16.44 27.13 -18.47
C ASP A 228 15.63 28.40 -18.15
N LEU A 229 15.12 28.51 -16.91
CA LEU A 229 14.46 29.73 -16.40
C LEU A 229 15.43 30.72 -15.76
N GLY A 230 16.70 30.35 -15.56
CA GLY A 230 17.71 31.18 -14.90
C GLY A 230 17.46 31.41 -13.41
N ILE A 231 16.72 30.50 -12.76
CA ILE A 231 16.31 30.63 -11.36
C ILE A 231 17.25 29.80 -10.47
N GLU A 232 17.90 30.45 -9.52
CA GLU A 232 18.63 29.77 -8.45
C GLU A 232 17.64 29.26 -7.41
N PHE A 233 17.79 28.01 -6.98
CA PHE A 233 16.87 27.40 -6.03
C PHE A 233 17.57 26.64 -4.90
N VAL A 234 16.88 26.55 -3.77
CA VAL A 234 17.23 25.74 -2.61
C VAL A 234 16.05 24.84 -2.27
N VAL A 235 16.30 23.55 -2.07
CA VAL A 235 15.28 22.59 -1.62
C VAL A 235 15.28 22.54 -0.11
N GLU A 236 14.11 22.79 0.49
CA GLU A 236 13.85 22.59 1.91
C GLU A 236 12.99 21.35 2.11
N TRP A 237 13.46 20.45 2.98
CA TRP A 237 12.78 19.18 3.21
C TRP A 237 11.85 19.29 4.42
N GLU A 238 10.55 19.09 4.19
CA GLU A 238 9.52 19.09 5.23
C GLU A 238 8.86 17.71 5.33
N TRP A 239 9.01 17.05 6.48
CA TRP A 239 8.52 15.68 6.73
C TRP A 239 7.16 15.64 7.43
N LEU A 240 6.72 16.75 8.00
CA LEU A 240 5.47 16.88 8.73
C LEU A 240 4.64 18.00 8.10
N PRO A 241 3.40 17.75 7.67
CA PRO A 241 2.65 16.50 7.77
C PRO A 241 3.17 15.42 6.79
N THR A 242 3.10 14.14 7.20
CA THR A 242 3.52 13.00 6.39
C THR A 242 2.76 12.98 5.06
N TRP A 243 3.47 12.75 3.95
CA TRP A 243 2.84 12.55 2.65
C TRP A 243 1.83 11.40 2.68
N ARG A 244 0.67 11.62 2.06
CA ARG A 244 -0.41 10.62 1.93
C ARG A 244 -0.81 10.49 0.46
N PRO A 245 -1.32 9.33 0.03
CA PRO A 245 -1.90 9.19 -1.31
C PRO A 245 -3.05 10.16 -1.63
N ALA A 246 -3.68 10.74 -0.59
CA ALA A 246 -4.66 11.81 -0.73
C ALA A 246 -4.04 13.13 -1.25
N ASP A 247 -2.73 13.32 -1.11
CA ASP A 247 -2.00 14.51 -1.57
C ASP A 247 -1.74 14.49 -3.09
N ILE A 248 -1.97 13.35 -3.75
CA ILE A 248 -1.81 13.18 -5.21
C ILE A 248 -2.94 13.92 -5.93
N THR A 249 -2.62 14.60 -7.03
CA THR A 249 -3.61 15.25 -7.90
C THR A 249 -4.47 14.21 -8.64
N GLU A 250 -5.62 14.60 -9.22
CA GLU A 250 -6.40 13.65 -10.03
C GLU A 250 -5.62 13.19 -11.27
N ASP A 251 -4.90 14.11 -11.91
CA ASP A 251 -4.05 13.80 -13.06
C ASP A 251 -2.90 12.86 -12.69
N GLY A 252 -2.31 13.01 -11.50
CA GLY A 252 -1.32 12.08 -10.95
C GLY A 252 -1.89 10.71 -10.67
N ARG A 253 -3.10 10.63 -10.09
CA ARG A 253 -3.81 9.36 -9.90
C ARG A 253 -4.09 8.65 -11.22
N ASP A 254 -4.46 9.39 -12.25
CA ASP A 254 -4.71 8.82 -13.57
C ASP A 254 -3.43 8.31 -14.25
N GLN A 255 -2.31 9.02 -14.10
CA GLN A 255 -1.00 8.54 -14.55
C GLN A 255 -0.58 7.27 -13.80
N LEU A 256 -0.76 7.23 -12.48
CA LEU A 256 -0.50 6.05 -11.65
C LEU A 256 -1.41 4.87 -12.04
N ARG A 257 -2.70 5.11 -12.32
CA ARG A 257 -3.63 4.09 -12.85
C ARG A 257 -3.16 3.55 -14.19
N ALA A 258 -2.66 4.40 -15.08
CA ALA A 258 -2.18 4.01 -16.41
C ALA A 258 -0.97 3.07 -16.37
N ILE A 259 -0.12 3.19 -15.34
CA ILE A 259 1.02 2.29 -15.10
C ILE A 259 0.68 1.09 -14.20
N GLY A 260 -0.58 0.97 -13.75
CA GLY A 260 -1.10 -0.18 -13.02
C GLY A 260 -1.24 -0.04 -11.50
N PHE A 261 -1.00 1.16 -10.94
CA PHE A 261 -1.30 1.46 -9.54
C PHE A 261 -2.78 1.82 -9.39
N THR A 262 -3.55 0.94 -8.75
CA THR A 262 -5.02 1.10 -8.59
C THR A 262 -5.45 1.29 -7.13
N ALA A 263 -4.51 1.19 -6.19
CA ALA A 263 -4.75 1.39 -4.76
C ALA A 263 -4.00 2.65 -4.30
N PHE A 264 -4.76 3.71 -4.01
CA PHE A 264 -4.30 4.96 -3.40
C PHE A 264 -4.78 4.97 -1.95
#